data_AF-A0A9D7SHZ7-F1
#
_entry.id   AF-A0A9D7SHZ7-F1
#
_cell.length_a   1.000
_cell.length_b   1.000
_cell.length_c   1.000
_cell.angle_alpha   90.00
_cell.angle_beta   90.00
_cell.angle_gamma   90.00
#
_symmetry.space_group_name_H-M   'P 1'
#
loop_
_entity.id
_entity.type
_entity.pdbx_description
1 polymer ?
#
loop_
_entity_poly.entity_id
_entity_poly.type
_entity_poly.pdbx_seq_one_letter_code
_entity_poly.pdbx_strand_id
1 'polypeptide(L)' 'MGLVRPRRGPACGLGRVAPGRWRWRLGHAGLRGSGTHLLFGGNRSGEFNWRLAGVSYQQIAAEGGGIRGTVRATRGANFS' A
#
# COMPACT_ATOMS: atom_id res chain seq x y z
N MET A 1 5.40 -56.85 -5.46
CA MET A 1 4.77 -56.49 -6.75
C MET A 1 4.05 -55.17 -6.56
N GLY A 2 4.55 -54.07 -7.15
CA GLY A 2 3.95 -52.73 -7.04
C GLY A 2 4.96 -51.58 -7.13
N LEU A 3 5.52 -51.33 -8.32
CA LEU A 3 6.33 -50.13 -8.58
C LEU A 3 5.40 -48.90 -8.66
N VAL A 4 5.59 -47.92 -7.78
CA VAL A 4 4.95 -46.60 -7.90
C VAL A 4 5.68 -45.80 -9.00
N ARG A 5 4.95 -45.42 -10.06
CA ARG A 5 5.48 -44.59 -11.15
C ARG A 5 5.51 -43.11 -10.71
N PRO A 6 6.61 -42.36 -10.93
CA PRO A 6 6.61 -40.92 -10.68
C PRO A 6 5.72 -40.20 -11.71
N ARG A 7 4.83 -39.31 -11.24
CA ARG A 7 4.01 -38.44 -12.09
C ARG A 7 4.89 -37.36 -12.73
N ARG A 8 5.04 -37.36 -14.06
CA ARG A 8 5.65 -36.27 -14.83
C ARG A 8 4.72 -35.05 -14.77
N GLY A 9 5.17 -33.94 -14.19
CA GLY A 9 4.54 -32.62 -14.31
C GLY A 9 4.78 -32.00 -15.70
N PRO A 10 4.01 -30.98 -16.11
CA PRO A 10 4.08 -30.43 -17.45
C PRO A 10 5.41 -29.67 -17.65
N ALA A 11 6.08 -29.95 -18.77
CA ALA A 11 7.28 -29.23 -19.18
C ALA A 11 6.92 -27.78 -19.53
N CYS A 12 7.45 -26.82 -18.77
CA CYS A 12 7.42 -25.41 -19.15
C CYS A 12 8.25 -25.23 -20.43
N GLY A 13 7.59 -24.85 -21.52
CA GLY A 13 8.22 -24.67 -22.83
C GLY A 13 9.26 -23.55 -22.82
N LEU A 14 10.51 -23.89 -23.13
CA LEU A 14 11.58 -22.93 -23.39
C LEU A 14 11.39 -22.34 -24.80
N GLY A 15 10.85 -21.12 -24.88
CA GLY A 15 10.83 -20.32 -26.11
C GLY A 15 12.24 -19.86 -26.50
N ARG A 16 12.57 -19.92 -27.79
CA ARG A 16 13.90 -19.55 -28.33
C ARG A 16 14.03 -18.02 -28.41
N VAL A 17 15.07 -17.44 -27.81
CA VAL A 17 15.33 -15.98 -27.81
C VAL A 17 16.03 -15.56 -29.10
N ALA A 18 15.54 -14.50 -29.75
CA ALA A 18 16.12 -13.93 -30.97
C ALA A 18 17.40 -13.11 -30.68
N PRO A 19 18.43 -13.15 -31.56
CA PRO A 19 19.65 -12.38 -31.36
C PRO A 19 19.45 -10.91 -31.76
N GLY A 20 19.55 -10.00 -30.79
CA GLY A 20 19.51 -8.55 -30.99
C GLY A 20 20.35 -7.83 -29.95
N ARG A 21 21.01 -6.73 -30.32
CA ARG A 21 21.98 -5.99 -29.50
C ARG A 21 21.37 -5.53 -28.16
N TRP A 22 21.87 -6.07 -27.05
CA TRP A 22 21.46 -5.70 -25.69
C TRP A 22 22.13 -4.38 -25.28
N ARG A 23 21.35 -3.33 -25.04
CA ARG A 23 21.80 -2.11 -24.38
C ARG A 23 21.42 -2.19 -22.91
N TRP A 24 22.40 -2.14 -22.01
CA TRP A 24 22.15 -2.09 -20.58
C TRP A 24 21.43 -0.78 -20.23
N ARG A 25 20.26 -0.90 -19.63
CA ARG A 25 19.51 0.20 -19.03
C ARG A 25 19.39 -0.15 -17.55
N LEU A 26 19.65 0.81 -16.67
CA LEU A 26 19.34 0.67 -15.26
C LEU A 26 17.82 0.46 -15.15
N GLY A 27 17.43 -0.75 -14.78
CA GLY A 27 16.05 -1.11 -14.51
C GLY A 27 15.90 -1.29 -13.01
N HIS A 28 15.14 -0.41 -12.37
CA HIS A 28 14.71 -0.63 -11.00
C HIS A 28 13.43 -1.46 -11.00
N ALA A 29 13.27 -2.34 -10.02
CA ALA A 29 12.00 -2.99 -9.77
C ALA A 29 10.92 -1.93 -9.45
N GLY A 30 9.68 -2.17 -9.91
CA GLY A 30 8.56 -1.31 -9.54
C GLY A 30 8.32 -1.31 -8.03
N LEU A 31 8.13 -0.13 -7.44
CA LEU A 31 7.84 -0.01 -6.01
C LEU A 31 6.43 -0.54 -5.71
N ARG A 32 6.30 -1.39 -4.69
CA ARG A 32 5.01 -1.80 -4.13
C ARG A 32 4.88 -1.31 -2.69
N GLY A 33 3.81 -0.59 -2.40
CA GLY A 33 3.44 -0.21 -1.04
C GLY A 33 2.65 -1.34 -0.37
N SER A 34 3.08 -1.79 0.81
CA SER A 34 2.43 -2.87 1.57
C SER A 34 1.43 -2.38 2.62
N GLY A 35 1.54 -1.12 3.08
CA GLY A 35 0.69 -0.58 4.14
C GLY A 35 0.31 0.87 3.88
N THR A 36 -0.92 1.09 3.41
CA THR A 36 -1.43 2.44 3.14
C THR A 36 -2.88 2.56 3.63
N HIS A 37 -3.25 3.76 4.07
CA HIS A 37 -4.64 4.14 4.33
C HIS A 37 -5.01 5.28 3.39
N LEU A 38 -5.02 5.01 2.07
CA LEU A 38 -5.20 6.03 1.04
C LEU A 38 -6.61 6.64 1.01
N LEU A 39 -7.63 5.87 1.40
CA LEU A 39 -9.02 6.29 1.35
C LEU A 39 -9.50 6.71 2.74
N PHE A 40 -9.76 8.00 2.92
CA PHE A 40 -10.42 8.59 4.09
C PHE A 40 -11.00 9.96 3.72
N GLY A 41 -11.99 10.43 4.48
CA GLY A 41 -12.56 11.78 4.33
C GLY A 41 -11.88 12.80 5.24
N GLY A 42 -11.79 14.04 4.77
CA GLY A 42 -11.19 15.16 5.50
C GLY A 42 -9.65 15.15 5.54
N ASN A 43 -9.05 15.92 6.45
CA ASN A 43 -7.61 15.93 6.73
C ASN A 43 -7.33 16.27 8.20
N ARG A 44 -6.07 16.13 8.64
CA ARG A 44 -5.64 16.42 10.03
C ARG A 44 -4.60 17.54 10.14
N SER A 45 -4.55 18.45 9.17
CA SER A 45 -3.55 19.53 9.13
C SER A 45 -3.72 20.50 10.32
N GLY A 46 -4.95 20.72 10.81
CA GLY A 46 -5.19 21.54 12.00
C GLY A 46 -4.55 20.95 13.26
N GLU A 47 -4.72 19.64 13.48
CA GLU A 47 -4.07 18.94 14.60
C GLU A 47 -2.54 18.97 14.48
N PHE A 48 -2.01 18.95 13.25
CA PHE A 48 -0.58 19.09 13.03
C PHE A 48 -0.06 20.45 13.52
N ASN A 49 -0.76 21.54 13.21
CA ASN A 49 -0.40 22.87 13.71
C ASN A 49 -0.47 22.96 15.25
N TRP A 50 -1.49 22.36 15.88
CA TRP A 50 -1.58 22.32 17.34
C TRP A 50 -0.45 21.54 17.98
N ARG A 51 -0.03 20.41 17.39
CA ARG A 51 1.14 19.67 17.86
C ARG A 51 2.42 20.47 17.73
N LEU A 52 2.58 21.24 16.64
CA LEU A 52 3.72 22.15 16.48
C LEU A 52 3.71 23.25 17.56
N ALA A 53 2.53 23.71 17.96
CA ALA A 53 2.37 24.65 19.07
C ALA A 53 2.51 24.01 20.47
N GLY A 54 2.82 22.70 20.54
CA GLY A 54 3.05 21.98 21.80
C GLY A 54 1.78 21.48 22.49
N VAL A 55 0.60 21.55 21.86
CA VAL A 55 -0.64 21.00 22.43
C VAL A 55 -0.52 19.49 22.57
N SER A 56 -0.85 18.97 23.75
CA SER A 56 -0.71 17.54 24.02
C SER A 56 -1.69 16.70 23.20
N TYR A 57 -1.30 15.45 22.93
CA TYR A 57 -2.18 14.49 22.26
C TYR A 57 -3.52 14.33 23.00
N GLN A 58 -3.50 14.30 24.33
CA GLN A 58 -4.70 14.12 25.15
C GLN A 58 -5.67 15.29 25.01
N GLN A 59 -5.17 16.53 24.96
CA GLN A 59 -6.00 17.72 24.72
C GLN A 59 -6.63 17.69 23.32
N ILE A 60 -5.83 17.41 22.28
CA ILE A 60 -6.34 17.30 20.90
C ILE A 60 -7.40 16.20 20.80
N ALA A 61 -7.19 15.07 21.47
CA ALA A 61 -8.16 13.98 21.50
C ALA A 61 -9.44 14.35 22.28
N ALA A 62 -9.33 15.12 23.37
CA ALA A 62 -10.46 15.62 24.14
C ALA A 62 -11.33 16.60 23.34
N GLU A 63 -10.71 17.45 22.51
CA GLU A 63 -11.38 18.33 21.56
C GLU A 63 -12.01 17.58 20.36
N GLY A 64 -11.87 16.25 20.33
CA GLY A 64 -12.45 15.39 19.30
C GLY A 64 -11.60 15.26 18.03
N GLY A 65 -10.34 15.68 18.08
CA GLY A 65 -9.34 15.32 17.07
C GLY A 65 -9.00 13.83 17.11
N GLY A 66 -7.84 13.44 16.62
CA GLY A 66 -7.47 12.03 16.58
C GLY A 66 -8.14 11.27 15.43
N ILE A 67 -8.09 9.95 15.52
CA ILE A 67 -8.79 9.06 14.58
C ILE A 67 -10.31 9.30 14.59
N ARG A 68 -10.88 9.75 15.72
CA ARG A 68 -12.29 10.11 15.85
C ARG A 68 -12.68 11.25 14.90
N GLY A 69 -11.79 12.23 14.71
CA GLY A 69 -11.96 13.31 13.74
C GLY A 69 -12.06 12.76 12.31
N THR A 70 -11.10 11.92 11.90
CA THR A 70 -11.11 11.27 10.58
C THR A 70 -12.33 10.38 10.37
N VAL A 71 -12.74 9.59 11.37
CA VAL A 71 -13.93 8.74 11.26
C VAL A 71 -15.19 9.57 11.04
N ARG A 72 -15.36 10.70 11.76
CA ARG A 72 -16.49 11.60 11.56
C ARG A 72 -16.49 12.20 10.16
N ALA A 73 -15.36 12.72 9.70
CA ALA A 73 -15.22 13.30 8.37
C ALA A 73 -15.47 12.25 7.26
N THR A 74 -14.96 11.03 7.44
CA THR A 74 -15.18 9.93 6.49
C THR A 74 -16.64 9.51 6.41
N ARG A 75 -17.36 9.47 7.54
CA ARG A 75 -18.80 9.16 7.56
C ARG A 75 -19.67 10.25 6.94
N GLY A 76 -19.23 11.51 7.00
CA GLY A 76 -19.92 12.64 6.37
C GLY A 76 -19.55 12.86 4.91
N ALA A 77 -18.59 12.10 4.36
CA ALA A 77 -18.18 12.23 2.97
C ALA A 77 -19.23 11.56 2.07
N ASN A 78 -19.81 12.33 1.16
CA ASN A 78 -20.72 11.84 0.14
C ASN A 78 -19.99 11.79 -1.20
N PHE A 79 -20.24 10.74 -1.96
CA PHE A 79 -19.83 10.59 -3.36
C PHE A 79 -21.07 10.91 -4.20
N SER A 80 -21.12 12.15 -4.70
CA SER A 80 -22.10 12.57 -5.71
C SER A 80 -21.64 12.18 -7.10
#